data_AF-A0A9E2L4E9-F1
#
_entry.id   AF-A0A9E2L4E9-F1
#
_cell.length_a   1.000
_cell.length_b   1.000
_cell.length_c   1.000
_cell.angle_alpha   90.00
_cell.angle_beta   90.00
_cell.angle_gamma   90.00
#
_symmetry.space_group_name_H-M   'P 1'
#
loop_
_entity.id
_entity.type
_entity.pdbx_description
1 polymer ?
#
loop_
_entity_poly.entity_id
_entity_poly.type
_entity_poly.pdbx_seq_one_letter_code
_entity_poly.pdbx_strand_id
1 'polypeptide(L)'
;MSKDNLKEIKELPLLEDYPALKDALENRELVIFIGAGVSRLLGCKSWDDLATDLLKKCLELKLIDYYEFEEIKKYPEQKKKISIVYELLKENNAIDNFYNIFEKALKPEKNINEKTIYTDIARLADTFVTTNADECFDNRFVDTDLIYDFTQEDKVRPYKLYHIHGMQKHKDSLVFTVNQYLNR
;
A
#
# COMPACT_ATOMS: atom_id res chain seq x y z
N MET A 1 34.53 29.80 14.97
CA MET A 1 33.07 29.59 14.81
C MET A 1 32.77 29.62 13.32
N SER A 2 32.57 28.47 12.69
CA SER A 2 32.27 28.37 11.26
C SER A 2 30.82 28.79 11.02
N LYS A 3 30.62 29.86 10.27
CA LYS A 3 29.34 30.24 9.69
C LYS A 3 29.10 29.39 8.44
N ASP A 4 27.84 29.01 8.26
CA ASP A 4 27.24 28.68 6.96
C ASP A 4 27.52 27.28 6.39
N ASN A 5 26.81 26.29 6.95
CA ASN A 5 26.28 25.16 6.18
C ASN A 5 24.75 25.33 6.06
N LEU A 6 24.29 26.46 5.54
CA LEU A 6 22.91 26.59 5.08
C LEU A 6 22.79 25.73 3.82
N LYS A 7 22.11 24.59 3.94
CA LYS A 7 21.75 23.77 2.77
C LYS A 7 20.98 24.66 1.80
N GLU A 8 21.53 24.84 0.61
CA GLU A 8 20.92 25.55 -0.50
C GLU A 8 19.49 25.02 -0.70
N ILE A 9 18.49 25.89 -0.53
CA ILE A 9 17.09 25.53 -0.79
C ILE A 9 16.98 25.45 -2.31
N LYS A 10 16.93 24.24 -2.85
CA LYS A 10 16.65 24.05 -4.28
C LYS A 10 15.29 24.65 -4.58
N GLU A 11 15.24 25.53 -5.58
CA GLU A 11 13.98 26.03 -6.11
C GLU A 11 13.13 24.86 -6.59
N LEU A 12 11.81 24.95 -6.37
CA LEU A 12 10.88 23.98 -6.91
C LEU A 12 10.89 24.10 -8.43
N PRO A 13 10.96 22.98 -9.17
CA PRO A 13 11.00 23.05 -10.61
C PRO A 13 9.64 23.55 -11.15
N LEU A 14 9.67 24.27 -12.26
CA LEU A 14 8.46 24.80 -12.90
C LEU A 14 7.82 23.69 -13.74
N LEU A 15 6.50 23.72 -13.90
CA LEU A 15 5.81 22.75 -14.77
C LEU A 15 6.31 22.85 -16.23
N GLU A 16 6.75 24.05 -16.64
CA GLU A 16 7.35 24.33 -17.95
C GLU A 16 8.64 23.52 -18.20
N ASP A 17 9.33 23.11 -17.13
CA ASP A 17 10.52 22.26 -17.21
C ASP A 17 10.17 20.79 -17.56
N TYR A 18 8.88 20.43 -17.54
CA TYR A 18 8.37 19.07 -17.79
C TYR A 18 7.26 19.07 -18.86
N PRO A 19 7.59 19.35 -20.13
CA PRO A 19 6.60 19.43 -21.21
C PRO A 19 5.76 18.16 -21.34
N ALA A 20 6.34 16.96 -21.20
CA ALA A 20 5.60 15.71 -21.25
C ALA A 20 4.56 15.57 -20.10
N LEU A 21 4.86 16.09 -18.91
CA LEU A 21 3.91 16.08 -17.80
C LEU A 21 2.78 17.08 -18.07
N LYS A 22 3.13 18.26 -18.60
CA LYS A 22 2.15 19.28 -18.99
C LYS A 22 1.20 18.74 -20.07
N ASP A 23 1.74 18.11 -21.12
CA ASP A 23 0.94 17.51 -22.19
C ASP A 23 0.02 16.40 -21.65
N ALA A 24 0.53 15.53 -20.77
CA ALA A 24 -0.27 14.47 -20.16
C ALA A 24 -1.41 15.02 -19.26
N LEU A 25 -1.15 16.13 -18.55
CA LEU A 25 -2.16 16.83 -17.76
C LEU A 25 -3.25 17.44 -18.66
N GLU A 26 -2.84 18.15 -19.71
CA GLU A 26 -3.75 18.83 -20.65
C GLU A 26 -4.62 17.83 -21.43
N ASN A 27 -4.04 16.68 -21.82
CA ASN A 27 -4.74 15.63 -22.55
C ASN A 27 -5.49 14.62 -21.66
N ARG A 28 -5.45 14.78 -20.33
CA ARG A 28 -6.02 13.83 -19.34
C ARG A 28 -5.48 12.40 -19.48
N GLU A 29 -4.21 12.27 -19.84
CA GLU A 29 -3.50 10.99 -19.99
C GLU A 29 -2.65 10.65 -18.76
N LEU A 30 -2.61 11.53 -17.77
CA LEU A 30 -1.87 11.30 -16.54
C LEU A 30 -2.52 10.20 -15.70
N VAL A 31 -1.73 9.15 -15.40
CA VAL A 31 -2.05 8.11 -14.43
C VAL A 31 -1.13 8.26 -13.22
N ILE A 32 -1.70 8.35 -12.02
CA ILE A 32 -0.91 8.49 -10.78
C ILE A 32 -0.82 7.16 -10.05
N PHE A 33 0.40 6.76 -9.70
CA PHE A 33 0.67 5.58 -8.88
C PHE A 33 0.81 5.95 -7.41
N ILE A 34 -0.03 5.36 -6.55
CA ILE A 34 -0.08 5.63 -5.11
C ILE A 34 0.41 4.40 -4.34
N GLY A 35 1.47 4.57 -3.55
CA GLY A 35 1.97 3.54 -2.63
C GLY A 35 1.66 3.84 -1.16
N ALA A 36 2.08 2.93 -0.28
CA ALA A 36 1.72 2.95 1.15
C ALA A 36 2.25 4.18 1.90
N GLY A 37 3.25 4.87 1.34
CA GLY A 37 3.81 6.11 1.91
C GLY A 37 2.75 7.18 2.17
N VAL A 38 1.72 7.26 1.32
CA VAL A 38 0.65 8.26 1.48
C VAL A 38 -0.28 7.88 2.64
N SER A 39 -0.68 6.62 2.75
CA SER A 39 -1.52 6.10 3.85
C SER A 39 -0.82 6.19 5.21
N ARG A 40 0.51 6.10 5.26
CA ARG A 40 1.29 6.29 6.50
C ARG A 40 1.09 7.67 7.13
N LEU A 41 0.81 8.71 6.34
CA LEU A 41 0.51 10.05 6.86
C LEU A 41 -0.80 10.09 7.66
N LEU A 42 -1.69 9.12 7.41
CA LEU A 42 -2.95 8.91 8.13
C LEU A 42 -2.85 7.91 9.28
N GLY A 43 -1.66 7.35 9.53
CA GLY A 43 -1.41 6.40 10.63
C GLY A 43 -1.47 4.92 10.23
N CYS A 44 -1.68 4.60 8.95
CA CYS A 44 -1.58 3.21 8.50
C CYS A 44 -0.13 2.70 8.68
N LYS A 45 0.00 1.42 9.03
CA LYS A 45 1.30 0.77 9.21
C LYS A 45 1.99 0.52 7.87
N SER A 46 3.32 0.49 7.90
CA SER A 46 4.09 0.04 6.74
C SER A 46 4.05 -1.49 6.57
N TRP A 47 4.48 -1.98 5.42
CA TRP A 47 4.65 -3.41 5.18
C TRP A 47 5.64 -4.07 6.14
N ASP A 48 6.69 -3.36 6.57
CA ASP A 48 7.64 -3.84 7.58
C ASP A 48 7.00 -3.97 8.96
N ASP A 49 6.18 -2.98 9.34
CA ASP A 49 5.46 -2.98 10.61
C ASP A 49 4.44 -4.14 10.64
N LEU A 50 3.68 -4.32 9.56
CA LEU A 50 2.76 -5.44 9.38
C LEU A 50 3.48 -6.79 9.50
N ALA A 51 4.58 -6.98 8.76
CA ALA A 51 5.35 -8.21 8.80
C ALA A 51 5.87 -8.51 10.21
N THR A 52 6.31 -7.47 10.93
CA THR A 52 6.81 -7.57 12.30
C THR A 52 5.71 -7.97 13.28
N ASP A 53 4.53 -7.37 13.19
CA ASP A 53 3.40 -7.69 14.07
C ASP A 53 2.87 -9.10 13.83
N LEU A 54 2.80 -9.51 12.57
CA LEU A 54 2.46 -10.86 12.17
C LEU A 54 3.46 -11.87 12.75
N LEU A 55 4.77 -11.60 12.64
CA LEU A 55 5.80 -12.48 13.16
C LEU A 55 5.76 -12.58 14.69
N LYS A 56 5.53 -11.45 15.39
CA LYS A 56 5.30 -11.44 16.84
C LYS A 56 4.10 -12.30 17.22
N LYS A 57 3.04 -12.29 16.41
CA LYS A 57 1.87 -13.12 16.68
C LYS A 57 2.19 -14.61 16.59
N CYS A 58 3.01 -15.03 15.64
CA CYS A 58 3.49 -16.42 15.57
C CYS A 58 4.29 -16.81 16.81
N LEU A 59 5.16 -15.92 17.31
CA LEU A 59 5.93 -16.14 18.54
C LEU A 59 5.01 -16.26 19.78
N GLU A 60 4.01 -15.39 19.92
CA GLU A 60 3.01 -15.46 21.00
C GLU A 60 2.24 -16.78 21.00
N LEU A 61 1.86 -17.26 19.81
CA LEU A 61 1.16 -18.52 19.61
C LEU A 61 2.08 -19.75 19.71
N LYS A 62 3.39 -19.55 19.93
CA LYS A 62 4.42 -20.59 19.97
C LYS A 62 4.49 -21.43 18.68
N LEU A 63 4.17 -20.80 17.54
CA LEU A 63 4.33 -21.43 16.22
C LEU A 63 5.79 -21.38 15.74
N ILE A 64 6.56 -20.45 16.29
CA ILE A 64 7.99 -20.31 16.11
C ILE A 64 8.64 -20.03 17.47
N ASP A 65 9.93 -20.33 17.60
CA ASP A 65 10.73 -19.93 18.74
C ASP A 65 11.42 -18.56 18.55
N TYR A 66 12.17 -18.13 19.57
CA TYR A 66 12.87 -16.84 19.55
C TYR A 66 14.01 -16.80 18.51
N TYR A 67 14.66 -17.94 18.26
CA TYR A 67 15.73 -18.04 17.27
C TYR A 67 15.16 -17.89 15.85
N GLU A 68 14.09 -18.63 15.54
CA GLU A 68 13.37 -18.54 14.27
C GLU A 68 12.80 -17.14 14.05
N PHE A 69 12.25 -16.51 15.10
CA PHE A 69 11.79 -15.12 15.05
C PHE A 69 12.91 -14.16 14.60
N GLU A 70 14.08 -14.21 15.24
CA GLU A 70 15.19 -13.32 14.90
C GLU A 70 15.78 -13.62 13.52
N GLU A 71 15.80 -14.88 13.08
CA GLU A 71 16.24 -15.24 11.72
C GLU A 71 15.27 -14.73 10.65
N ILE A 72 13.97 -14.97 10.79
CA ILE A 72 12.97 -14.52 9.82
C ILE A 72 12.94 -12.99 9.73
N LYS A 73 13.06 -12.31 10.88
CA LYS A 73 13.07 -10.85 10.95
C LYS A 73 14.21 -10.21 10.15
N LYS A 74 15.35 -10.89 10.03
CA LYS A 74 16.51 -10.41 9.26
C LYS A 74 16.28 -10.43 7.74
N TYR A 75 15.28 -11.15 7.24
CA TYR A 75 15.02 -11.15 5.80
C TYR A 75 14.67 -9.73 5.31
N PRO A 76 15.36 -9.24 4.26
CA PRO A 76 15.11 -7.90 3.74
C PRO A 76 13.76 -7.82 3.02
N GLU A 77 13.28 -8.93 2.43
CA GLU A 77 12.02 -8.93 1.69
C GLU A 77 10.80 -9.13 2.60
N GLN A 78 9.98 -8.07 2.74
CA GLN A 78 8.74 -8.10 3.53
C GLN A 78 7.77 -9.17 3.03
N LYS A 79 7.66 -9.31 1.71
CA LYS A 79 6.78 -10.28 1.06
C LYS A 79 7.08 -11.73 1.50
N LYS A 80 8.36 -12.08 1.65
CA LYS A 80 8.75 -13.42 2.11
C LYS A 80 8.36 -13.62 3.57
N LYS A 81 8.64 -12.64 4.44
CA LYS A 81 8.24 -12.66 5.86
C LYS A 81 6.73 -12.87 6.01
N ILE A 82 5.93 -12.08 5.28
CA ILE A 82 4.47 -12.18 5.28
C ILE A 82 4.02 -13.55 4.77
N SER A 83 4.64 -14.07 3.71
CA SER A 83 4.31 -15.40 3.16
C SER A 83 4.58 -16.52 4.16
N ILE A 84 5.72 -16.48 4.85
CA ILE A 84 6.08 -17.47 5.88
C ILE A 84 5.04 -17.44 7.01
N VAL A 85 4.74 -16.25 7.54
CA VAL A 85 3.75 -16.11 8.62
C VAL A 85 2.36 -16.55 8.17
N TYR A 86 1.97 -16.22 6.93
CA TYR A 86 0.68 -16.65 6.39
C TYR A 86 0.54 -18.17 6.37
N GLU A 87 1.54 -18.90 5.85
CA GLU A 87 1.50 -20.36 5.82
C GLU A 87 1.53 -20.96 7.23
N LEU A 88 2.38 -20.44 8.14
CA LEU A 88 2.42 -20.88 9.54
C LEU A 88 1.06 -20.75 10.23
N LEU A 89 0.40 -19.60 10.08
CA LEU A 89 -0.92 -19.37 10.67
C LEU A 89 -1.99 -20.25 10.01
N LYS A 90 -1.91 -20.47 8.69
CA LYS A 90 -2.84 -21.30 7.95
C LYS A 90 -2.74 -22.77 8.35
N GLU A 91 -1.54 -23.34 8.37
CA GLU A 91 -1.27 -24.74 8.73
C GLU A 91 -1.70 -25.07 10.17
N ASN A 92 -1.69 -24.05 11.05
CA ASN A 92 -2.10 -24.18 12.44
C ASN A 92 -3.54 -23.73 12.73
N ASN A 93 -4.40 -23.63 11.70
CA ASN A 93 -5.81 -23.20 11.82
C ASN A 93 -6.01 -21.86 12.55
N ALA A 94 -5.04 -20.94 12.41
CA ALA A 94 -4.98 -19.66 13.10
C ALA A 94 -5.03 -18.47 12.12
N ILE A 95 -5.46 -18.69 10.87
CA ILE A 95 -5.42 -17.69 9.78
C ILE A 95 -6.22 -16.42 10.08
N ASP A 96 -7.25 -16.49 10.93
CA ASP A 96 -8.00 -15.30 11.35
C ASP A 96 -7.11 -14.27 12.05
N ASN A 97 -6.03 -14.70 12.74
CA ASN A 97 -5.06 -13.78 13.32
C ASN A 97 -4.35 -12.96 12.25
N PHE A 98 -4.07 -13.55 11.08
CA PHE A 98 -3.46 -12.85 9.96
C PHE A 98 -4.36 -11.69 9.52
N TYR A 99 -5.62 -11.99 9.20
CA TYR A 99 -6.56 -10.99 8.70
C TYR A 99 -6.88 -9.93 9.76
N ASN A 100 -7.02 -10.30 11.03
CA ASN A 100 -7.25 -9.34 12.11
C ASN A 100 -6.08 -8.36 12.30
N ILE A 101 -4.84 -8.82 12.18
CA ILE A 101 -3.66 -7.94 12.26
C ILE A 101 -3.57 -7.08 10.99
N PHE A 102 -3.83 -7.67 9.83
CA PHE A 102 -3.82 -6.99 8.55
C PHE A 102 -4.83 -5.83 8.50
N GLU A 103 -6.09 -6.08 8.86
CA GLU A 103 -7.14 -5.05 8.92
C GLU A 103 -6.78 -3.91 9.87
N LYS A 104 -6.18 -4.22 11.03
CA LYS A 104 -5.73 -3.21 11.98
C LYS A 104 -4.56 -2.38 11.44
N ALA A 105 -3.64 -3.01 10.72
CA ALA A 105 -2.48 -2.34 10.14
C ALA A 105 -2.88 -1.33 9.05
N LEU A 106 -3.94 -1.63 8.29
CA LEU A 106 -4.43 -0.78 7.20
C LEU A 106 -5.41 0.30 7.65
N LYS A 107 -5.93 0.21 8.88
CA LYS A 107 -6.86 1.19 9.41
C LYS A 107 -6.15 2.53 9.70
N PRO A 108 -6.62 3.66 9.16
CA PRO A 108 -6.07 4.96 9.50
C PRO A 108 -6.43 5.33 10.95
N GLU A 109 -5.49 6.00 11.63
CA GLU A 109 -5.69 6.53 12.98
C GLU A 109 -6.36 7.91 12.95
N LYS A 110 -6.18 8.65 11.85
CA LYS A 110 -6.76 9.98 11.64
C LYS A 110 -8.05 9.90 10.82
N ASN A 111 -8.96 10.85 11.06
CA ASN A 111 -10.17 10.98 10.26
C ASN A 111 -9.82 11.36 8.81
N ILE A 112 -10.24 10.52 7.85
CA ILE A 112 -10.04 10.74 6.40
C ILE A 112 -10.77 12.00 5.88
N ASN A 113 -11.75 12.51 6.64
CA ASN A 113 -12.60 13.66 6.25
C ASN A 113 -11.90 15.02 6.35
N GLU A 114 -10.67 15.09 6.83
CA GLU A 114 -9.87 16.32 6.82
C GLU A 114 -9.21 16.54 5.44
N LYS A 115 -8.82 17.77 5.13
CA LYS A 115 -8.07 18.06 3.90
C LYS A 115 -6.72 17.34 3.98
N THR A 116 -6.62 16.23 3.27
CA THR A 116 -5.45 15.35 3.26
C THR A 116 -4.69 15.52 1.94
N ILE A 117 -3.45 15.01 1.88
CA ILE A 117 -2.67 14.92 0.64
C ILE A 117 -3.46 14.24 -0.50
N TYR A 118 -4.38 13.33 -0.15
CA TYR A 118 -5.28 12.69 -1.09
C TYR A 118 -6.25 13.65 -1.77
N THR A 119 -6.63 14.75 -1.12
CA THR A 119 -7.47 15.79 -1.74
C THR A 119 -6.71 16.56 -2.82
N ASP A 120 -5.42 16.79 -2.61
CA ASP A 120 -4.58 17.46 -3.60
C ASP A 120 -4.20 16.51 -4.74
N ILE A 121 -3.86 15.26 -4.44
CA ILE A 121 -3.59 14.21 -5.44
C ILE A 121 -4.79 13.98 -6.37
N ALA A 122 -6.00 13.92 -5.81
CA ALA A 122 -7.23 13.69 -6.57
C ALA A 122 -7.54 14.79 -7.60
N ARG A 123 -6.91 15.97 -7.49
CA ARG A 123 -7.09 17.07 -8.45
C ARG A 123 -6.14 16.99 -9.65
N LEU A 124 -5.11 16.15 -9.57
CA LEU A 124 -4.05 16.11 -10.57
C LEU A 124 -4.35 15.16 -11.73
N ALA A 125 -5.15 14.12 -11.50
CA ALA A 125 -5.43 13.09 -12.48
C ALA A 125 -6.85 12.56 -12.32
N ASP A 126 -7.33 11.90 -13.37
CA ASP A 126 -8.61 11.19 -13.36
C ASP A 126 -8.41 9.67 -13.15
N THR A 127 -7.18 9.16 -13.29
CA THR A 127 -6.89 7.72 -13.24
C THR A 127 -5.79 7.41 -12.23
N PHE A 128 -6.00 6.40 -11.40
CA PHE A 128 -5.11 6.07 -10.30
C PHE A 128 -4.85 4.58 -10.22
N VAL A 129 -3.62 4.21 -9.89
CA VAL A 129 -3.22 2.84 -9.60
C VAL A 129 -2.62 2.82 -8.21
N THR A 130 -3.00 1.85 -7.39
CA THR A 130 -2.45 1.71 -6.04
C THR A 130 -2.06 0.29 -5.70
N THR A 131 -0.94 0.17 -4.98
CA THR A 131 -0.51 -1.07 -4.31
C THR A 131 -1.07 -1.20 -2.90
N ASN A 132 -1.86 -0.22 -2.46
CA ASN A 132 -2.44 -0.18 -1.14
C ASN A 132 -3.71 -1.03 -1.12
N ALA A 133 -3.83 -1.86 -0.09
CA ALA A 133 -5.06 -2.58 0.19
C ALA A 133 -6.00 -1.82 1.13
N ASP A 134 -5.53 -0.72 1.74
CA ASP A 134 -6.36 0.17 2.56
C ASP A 134 -7.33 0.98 1.68
N GLU A 135 -8.38 1.51 2.32
CA GLU A 135 -9.47 2.24 1.65
C GLU A 135 -9.36 3.76 1.81
N CYS A 136 -8.17 4.29 2.17
CA CYS A 136 -8.03 5.72 2.52
C CYS A 136 -8.29 6.67 1.34
N PHE A 137 -8.19 6.18 0.10
CA PHE A 137 -8.40 6.96 -1.11
C PHE A 137 -9.76 6.69 -1.78
N ASP A 138 -10.43 5.60 -1.40
CA ASP A 138 -11.57 5.03 -2.11
C ASP A 138 -12.80 5.92 -2.09
N ASN A 139 -13.00 6.70 -1.02
CA ASN A 139 -14.17 7.58 -0.86
C ASN A 139 -14.30 8.70 -1.92
N ARG A 140 -13.32 8.81 -2.83
CA ARG A 140 -13.31 9.72 -3.98
C ARG A 140 -13.90 9.11 -5.24
N PHE A 141 -14.17 7.81 -5.21
CA PHE A 141 -14.71 7.02 -6.31
C PHE A 141 -16.04 6.41 -5.87
N VAL A 142 -16.92 6.17 -6.83
CA VAL A 142 -18.06 5.29 -6.59
C VAL A 142 -17.61 3.83 -6.68
N ASP A 143 -18.32 2.90 -6.04
CA ASP A 143 -17.89 1.50 -5.98
C ASP A 143 -17.63 0.87 -7.36
N THR A 144 -18.37 1.26 -8.41
CA THR A 144 -18.18 0.78 -9.79
C THR A 144 -16.91 1.29 -10.47
N ASP A 145 -16.21 2.24 -9.85
CA ASP A 145 -14.96 2.81 -10.33
C ASP A 145 -13.72 2.23 -9.62
N LEU A 146 -13.95 1.37 -8.61
CA LEU A 146 -12.92 0.62 -7.89
C LEU A 146 -12.67 -0.71 -8.61
N ILE A 147 -11.48 -0.88 -9.16
CA ILE A 147 -11.07 -2.09 -9.88
C ILE A 147 -9.99 -2.80 -9.06
N TYR A 148 -10.26 -4.03 -8.62
CA TYR A 148 -9.38 -4.78 -7.72
C TYR A 148 -9.24 -6.25 -8.09
N ASP A 149 -10.16 -6.75 -8.91
CA ASP A 149 -10.10 -8.03 -9.58
C ASP A 149 -9.77 -7.77 -11.05
N PHE A 150 -8.64 -8.31 -11.51
CA PHE A 150 -8.11 -8.04 -12.84
C PHE A 150 -8.14 -9.34 -13.64
N THR A 151 -8.70 -9.25 -14.83
CA THR A 151 -8.55 -10.26 -15.88
C THR A 151 -7.42 -9.85 -16.81
N GLN A 152 -6.81 -10.79 -17.54
CA GLN A 152 -5.64 -10.51 -18.40
C GLN A 152 -5.89 -9.45 -19.51
N GLU A 153 -7.12 -8.99 -19.72
CA GLU A 153 -7.52 -8.05 -20.78
C GLU A 153 -7.92 -6.65 -20.29
N ASP A 154 -7.75 -6.33 -19.01
CA ASP A 154 -8.21 -5.04 -18.47
C ASP A 154 -7.37 -3.86 -18.96
N LYS A 155 -7.94 -3.10 -19.91
CA LYS A 155 -7.39 -1.81 -20.34
C LYS A 155 -7.61 -0.78 -19.23
N VAL A 156 -6.58 0.03 -18.97
CA VAL A 156 -6.67 1.20 -18.09
C VAL A 156 -7.65 2.21 -18.71
N ARG A 157 -8.61 2.68 -17.92
CA ARG A 157 -9.66 3.62 -18.31
C ARG A 157 -9.66 4.85 -17.39
N PRO A 158 -10.03 6.03 -17.92
CA PRO A 158 -10.24 7.22 -17.12
C PRO A 158 -11.25 7.04 -16.00
N TYR A 159 -11.13 7.85 -14.94
CA TYR A 159 -12.05 7.92 -13.79
C TYR A 159 -12.11 6.63 -12.96
N LYS A 160 -11.01 5.88 -12.90
CA LYS A 160 -10.91 4.61 -12.19
C LYS A 160 -9.77 4.61 -11.17
N LEU A 161 -9.96 3.84 -10.10
CA LEU A 161 -8.94 3.50 -9.11
C LEU A 161 -8.66 1.99 -9.18
N TYR A 162 -7.43 1.63 -9.51
CA TYR A 162 -6.98 0.26 -9.67
C TYR A 162 -6.17 -0.22 -8.46
N HIS A 163 -6.72 -1.11 -7.63
CA HIS A 163 -6.05 -1.74 -6.49
C HIS A 163 -5.30 -3.01 -6.91
N ILE A 164 -4.07 -2.87 -7.38
CA ILE A 164 -3.30 -3.99 -7.92
C ILE A 164 -2.86 -5.02 -6.87
N HIS A 165 -3.09 -4.80 -5.58
CA HIS A 165 -2.90 -5.82 -4.52
C HIS A 165 -4.22 -6.25 -3.87
N GLY A 166 -5.36 -5.94 -4.50
CA GLY A 166 -6.68 -6.18 -3.94
C GLY A 166 -7.08 -5.17 -2.88
N MET A 167 -8.20 -5.42 -2.22
CA MET A 167 -8.79 -4.51 -1.22
C MET A 167 -9.02 -5.23 0.10
N GLN A 168 -8.82 -4.54 1.22
CA GLN A 168 -9.04 -5.12 2.55
C GLN A 168 -10.48 -5.63 2.74
N LYS A 169 -11.47 -4.95 2.15
CA LYS A 169 -12.90 -5.35 2.19
C LYS A 169 -13.20 -6.63 1.40
N HIS A 170 -12.29 -7.04 0.50
CA HIS A 170 -12.40 -8.23 -0.35
C HIS A 170 -11.18 -9.15 -0.13
N LYS A 171 -11.19 -9.90 0.97
CA LYS A 171 -10.06 -10.74 1.39
C LYS A 171 -9.53 -11.69 0.31
N ASP A 172 -10.42 -12.23 -0.52
CA ASP A 172 -10.07 -13.17 -1.59
C ASP A 172 -9.35 -12.51 -2.76
N SER A 173 -9.48 -11.18 -2.93
CA SER A 173 -8.77 -10.43 -3.97
C SER A 173 -7.37 -10.01 -3.56
N LEU A 174 -7.00 -10.20 -2.29
CA LEU A 174 -5.75 -9.70 -1.73
C LEU A 174 -4.54 -10.48 -2.25
N VAL A 175 -3.49 -9.75 -2.60
CA VAL A 175 -2.24 -10.34 -3.12
C VAL A 175 -1.04 -9.82 -2.33
N PHE A 176 -0.60 -10.62 -1.36
CA PHE A 176 0.46 -10.30 -0.40
C PHE A 176 1.42 -11.46 -0.13
N THR A 177 1.09 -12.70 -0.52
CA THR A 177 1.99 -13.84 -0.46
C THR A 177 2.64 -14.12 -1.81
N VAL A 178 3.84 -14.71 -1.81
CA VAL A 178 4.53 -15.14 -3.04
C VAL A 178 3.60 -15.97 -3.93
N ASN A 179 2.87 -16.93 -3.35
CA ASN A 179 1.93 -17.79 -4.09
C ASN A 179 0.80 -17.00 -4.74
N GLN A 180 0.23 -15.99 -4.07
CA GLN A 180 -0.82 -15.15 -4.66
C GLN A 180 -0.30 -14.33 -5.85
N TYR A 181 0.97 -13.88 -5.84
CA TYR A 181 1.54 -13.19 -7.00
C TYR A 181 1.78 -14.12 -8.18
N LEU A 182 2.12 -15.39 -7.94
CA LEU A 182 2.40 -16.37 -9.00
C LEU A 182 1.15 -16.93 -9.66
N ASN A 183 0.04 -16.97 -8.93
CA ASN A 183 -1.23 -17.56 -9.39
C ASN A 183 -2.26 -16.50 -9.81
N ARG A 184 -1.83 -15.26 -10.05
CA ARG A 184 -2.71 -14.17 -10.49
C ARG A 184 -2.85 -14.14 -12.00
#